data_AF-A0A7K3S356-F1
#
_entry.id   AF-A0A7K3S356-F1
#
_cell.length_a   1.000
_cell.length_b   1.000
_cell.length_c   1.000
_cell.angle_alpha   90.00
_cell.angle_beta   90.00
_cell.angle_gamma   90.00
#
_symmetry.space_group_name_H-M   'P 1'
#
loop_
_entity.id
_entity.type
_entity.pdbx_description
1 polymer ?
#
loop_
_entity_poly.entity_id
_entity_poly.type
_entity_poly.pdbx_seq_one_letter_code
_entity_poly.pdbx_strand_id
1 'polypeptide(L)'
;MFTIKARALAATLDRVALHRFRPDDDAHDADALVLDCTPRHLHVVGCGDRTLAVARTSVRGDVWTVPVGYDDAAALRAWLESSDCVTVEHVTRDGHQMLSLTEGVAQITVPAASHVGRLPWRALLRLVLDARKRPLAEGRPVQLSADDLALWGSAGAGGEAIEFRSLGPVGTLVTAGGDFLGLQTPHSWDGPTPGSGWASSLRTRLFLFAGNLLEVGARYGDITGTAWVVPARPGPGEEPTLVSADCAAVALPISKVLAVGKFLIRLPD
;
A
#
# COMPACT_ATOMS: atom_id res chain seq x y z
N MET A 1 -10.15 19.93 -4.80
CA MET A 1 -10.17 20.06 -6.28
C MET A 1 -8.78 20.45 -6.79
N PHE A 2 -8.38 19.99 -7.97
CA PHE A 2 -7.20 20.47 -8.70
C PHE A 2 -7.34 20.27 -10.21
N THR A 3 -6.45 20.86 -10.99
CA THR A 3 -6.38 20.66 -12.45
C THR A 3 -5.06 19.99 -12.83
N ILE A 4 -5.10 19.06 -13.78
CA ILE A 4 -3.93 18.31 -14.25
C ILE A 4 -4.03 18.03 -15.75
N LYS A 5 -2.88 17.97 -16.44
CA LYS A 5 -2.84 17.50 -17.84
C LYS A 5 -3.30 16.04 -17.91
N ALA A 6 -4.26 15.73 -18.76
CA ALA A 6 -4.84 14.39 -18.89
C ALA A 6 -3.74 13.35 -19.19
N ARG A 7 -2.83 13.67 -20.11
CA ARG A 7 -1.65 12.84 -20.44
C ARG A 7 -0.76 12.52 -19.23
N ALA A 8 -0.65 13.43 -18.26
CA ALA A 8 0.19 13.22 -17.08
C ALA A 8 -0.50 12.28 -16.09
N LEU A 9 -1.82 12.41 -15.91
CA LEU A 9 -2.60 11.46 -15.13
C LEU A 9 -2.60 10.07 -15.77
N ALA A 10 -2.82 10.01 -17.08
CA ALA A 10 -2.78 8.79 -17.88
C ALA A 10 -1.43 8.06 -17.73
N ALA A 11 -0.31 8.76 -17.91
CA ALA A 11 1.02 8.19 -17.71
C ALA A 11 1.27 7.72 -16.27
N THR A 12 0.67 8.38 -15.28
CA THR A 12 0.78 7.97 -13.86
C THR A 12 0.00 6.68 -13.60
N LEU A 13 -1.17 6.51 -14.21
CA LEU A 13 -1.96 5.27 -14.15
C LEU A 13 -1.21 4.12 -14.85
N ASP A 14 -0.68 4.36 -16.06
CA ASP A 14 0.03 3.34 -16.86
C ASP A 14 1.26 2.77 -16.12
N ARG A 15 1.97 3.62 -15.38
CA ARG A 15 3.15 3.23 -14.59
C ARG A 15 2.85 2.19 -13.51
N VAL A 16 1.61 2.10 -13.03
CA VAL A 16 1.24 1.18 -11.93
C VAL A 16 0.26 0.10 -12.33
N ALA A 17 -0.31 0.15 -13.54
CA ALA A 17 -1.41 -0.72 -13.98
C ALA A 17 -1.09 -2.22 -13.94
N LEU A 18 0.17 -2.61 -14.18
CA LEU A 18 0.57 -4.02 -14.15
C LEU A 18 0.68 -4.60 -12.72
N HIS A 19 0.67 -3.75 -11.70
CA HIS A 19 0.79 -4.16 -10.30
C HIS A 19 -0.59 -4.35 -9.67
N ARG A 20 -1.25 -5.46 -10.04
CA ARG A 20 -2.58 -5.84 -9.56
C ARG A 20 -2.62 -7.32 -9.17
N PHE A 21 -3.62 -7.70 -8.38
CA PHE A 21 -3.96 -9.10 -8.11
C PHE A 21 -4.50 -9.76 -9.38
N ARG A 22 -4.18 -11.04 -9.62
CA ARG A 22 -4.64 -11.72 -10.83
C ARG A 22 -6.14 -12.03 -10.72
N PRO A 23 -6.88 -12.04 -11.85
CA PRO A 23 -8.31 -12.33 -11.84
C PRO A 23 -8.63 -13.74 -11.30
N ASP A 24 -7.80 -14.75 -11.56
CA ASP A 24 -8.12 -16.12 -11.13
C ASP A 24 -7.95 -16.36 -9.61
N ASP A 25 -7.49 -15.35 -8.86
CA ASP A 25 -7.43 -15.41 -7.41
C ASP A 25 -8.78 -15.02 -6.79
N ASP A 26 -9.17 -15.68 -5.69
CA ASP A 26 -10.31 -15.31 -4.84
C ASP A 26 -10.21 -13.86 -4.27
N ALA A 27 -9.17 -13.13 -4.65
CA ALA A 27 -8.84 -11.75 -4.31
C ALA A 27 -9.43 -10.70 -5.29
N HIS A 28 -10.48 -11.02 -6.05
CA HIS A 28 -11.23 -10.05 -6.87
C HIS A 28 -11.60 -8.78 -6.07
N ASP A 29 -11.88 -8.93 -4.76
CA ASP A 29 -12.16 -7.83 -3.82
C ASP A 29 -10.93 -6.90 -3.55
N ALA A 30 -9.75 -7.18 -4.11
CA ALA A 30 -8.53 -6.38 -3.91
C ALA A 30 -8.02 -5.72 -5.20
N ASP A 31 -8.71 -5.93 -6.32
CA ASP A 31 -8.30 -5.47 -7.64
C ASP A 31 -8.64 -4.00 -7.88
N ALA A 32 -7.80 -3.13 -7.31
CA ALA A 32 -7.99 -1.68 -7.35
C ALA A 32 -6.67 -0.92 -7.35
N LEU A 33 -6.71 0.28 -7.92
CA LEU A 33 -5.67 1.28 -7.77
C LEU A 33 -6.05 2.27 -6.66
N VAL A 34 -5.10 2.65 -5.82
CA VAL A 34 -5.33 3.70 -4.82
C VAL A 34 -4.86 5.03 -5.37
N LEU A 35 -5.80 5.97 -5.53
CA LEU A 35 -5.52 7.36 -5.85
C LEU A 35 -5.45 8.16 -4.55
N ASP A 36 -4.32 8.78 -4.30
CA ASP A 36 -4.00 9.43 -3.02
C ASP A 36 -3.40 10.81 -3.25
N CYS A 37 -4.24 11.82 -3.05
CA CYS A 37 -3.88 13.22 -3.23
C CYS A 37 -3.34 13.82 -1.94
N THR A 38 -2.20 14.47 -2.08
CA THR A 38 -1.57 15.32 -1.06
C THR A 38 -1.53 16.75 -1.57
N PRO A 39 -1.15 17.74 -0.73
CA PRO A 39 -1.16 19.14 -1.15
C PRO A 39 -0.31 19.46 -2.40
N ARG A 40 0.67 18.60 -2.74
CA ARG A 40 1.62 18.82 -3.83
C ARG A 40 1.65 17.73 -4.89
N HIS A 41 1.09 16.56 -4.60
CA HIS A 41 1.21 15.40 -5.49
C HIS A 41 -0.03 14.55 -5.43
N LEU A 42 -0.46 14.08 -6.59
CA LEU A 42 -1.32 12.92 -6.72
C LEU A 42 -0.42 11.69 -6.82
N HIS A 43 -0.67 10.72 -5.97
CA HIS A 43 -0.03 9.41 -6.03
C HIS A 43 -1.05 8.41 -6.57
N VAL A 44 -0.61 7.56 -7.47
CA VAL A 44 -1.37 6.38 -7.90
C VAL A 44 -0.57 5.17 -7.45
N VAL A 45 -1.26 4.25 -6.77
CA VAL A 45 -0.64 3.08 -6.17
C VAL A 45 -1.27 1.83 -6.75
N GLY A 46 -0.45 0.97 -7.34
CA GLY A 46 -0.80 -0.40 -7.70
C GLY A 46 -0.22 -1.37 -6.67
N CYS A 47 -0.98 -2.39 -6.32
CA CYS A 47 -0.56 -3.48 -5.45
C CYS A 47 -0.97 -4.82 -6.07
N GLY A 48 -0.04 -5.74 -6.16
CA GLY A 48 -0.29 -7.13 -6.52
C GLY A 48 0.46 -8.05 -5.54
N ASP A 49 0.38 -9.36 -5.76
CA ASP A 49 0.87 -10.36 -4.81
C ASP A 49 2.28 -10.06 -4.28
N ARG A 50 3.21 -9.73 -5.15
CA ARG A 50 4.60 -9.51 -4.74
C ARG A 50 5.10 -8.11 -5.02
N THR A 51 4.20 -7.19 -5.34
CA THR A 51 4.60 -5.86 -5.80
C THR A 51 3.76 -4.76 -5.20
N LEU A 52 4.42 -3.67 -4.82
CA LEU A 52 3.80 -2.38 -4.56
C LEU A 52 4.47 -1.37 -5.49
N ALA A 53 3.69 -0.64 -6.29
CA ALA A 53 4.21 0.40 -7.18
C ALA A 53 3.49 1.72 -6.92
N VAL A 54 4.26 2.80 -6.83
CA VAL A 54 3.76 4.15 -6.62
C VAL A 54 4.33 5.06 -7.68
N ALA A 55 3.45 5.62 -8.51
CA ALA A 55 3.77 6.71 -9.40
C ALA A 55 3.18 8.00 -8.82
N ARG A 56 3.87 9.12 -9.00
CA ARG A 56 3.34 10.43 -8.59
C ARG A 56 3.40 11.43 -9.72
N THR A 57 2.51 12.41 -9.62
CA THR A 57 2.49 13.59 -10.49
C THR A 57 2.21 14.83 -9.66
N SER A 58 2.85 15.94 -10.03
CA SER A 58 2.73 17.21 -9.30
C SER A 58 1.35 17.83 -9.53
N VAL A 59 0.67 18.19 -8.43
CA VAL A 59 -0.64 18.86 -8.45
C VAL A 59 -0.71 19.88 -7.31
N ARG A 60 -1.74 20.72 -7.29
CA ARG A 60 -2.09 21.57 -6.14
C ARG A 60 -3.55 21.33 -5.79
N GLY A 61 -3.81 20.51 -4.79
CA GLY A 61 -5.17 20.11 -4.42
C GLY A 61 -5.30 19.69 -2.95
N ASP A 62 -6.52 19.32 -2.58
CA ASP A 62 -6.84 18.88 -1.23
C ASP A 62 -6.30 17.48 -0.91
N VAL A 63 -6.36 17.12 0.38
CA VAL A 63 -5.92 15.82 0.86
C VAL A 63 -7.08 14.82 0.83
N TRP A 64 -6.91 13.72 0.10
CA TRP A 64 -7.90 12.65 0.04
C TRP A 64 -7.26 11.35 -0.44
N THR A 65 -7.94 10.22 -0.19
CA THR A 65 -7.52 8.90 -0.67
C THR A 65 -8.77 8.14 -1.10
N VAL A 66 -8.77 7.68 -2.35
CA VAL A 66 -9.88 6.95 -2.98
C VAL A 66 -9.32 5.69 -3.65
N PRO A 67 -9.71 4.48 -3.20
CA PRO A 67 -9.49 3.27 -3.99
C PRO A 67 -10.46 3.26 -5.17
N VAL A 68 -9.98 2.95 -6.37
CA VAL A 68 -10.77 2.86 -7.60
C VAL A 68 -10.58 1.46 -8.16
N GLY A 69 -11.67 0.75 -8.45
CA GLY A 69 -11.61 -0.59 -9.03
C GLY A 69 -10.80 -0.58 -10.33
N TYR A 70 -10.12 -1.67 -10.64
CA TYR A 70 -9.23 -1.68 -11.80
C TYR A 70 -9.96 -1.35 -13.10
N ASP A 71 -11.15 -1.91 -13.31
CA ASP A 71 -11.95 -1.65 -14.52
C ASP A 71 -12.38 -0.18 -14.61
N ASP A 72 -12.75 0.45 -13.49
CA ASP A 72 -13.06 1.87 -13.43
C ASP A 72 -11.82 2.73 -13.71
N ALA A 73 -10.65 2.32 -13.21
CA ALA A 73 -9.39 2.99 -13.47
C ALA A 73 -8.95 2.84 -14.94
N ALA A 74 -9.22 1.69 -15.56
CA ALA A 74 -8.99 1.46 -16.98
C ALA A 74 -9.94 2.29 -17.86
N ALA A 75 -11.22 2.37 -17.49
CA ALA A 75 -12.20 3.23 -18.15
C ALA A 75 -11.80 4.72 -18.05
N LEU A 76 -11.37 5.15 -16.85
CA LEU A 76 -10.79 6.48 -16.66
C LEU A 76 -9.57 6.70 -17.54
N ARG A 77 -8.64 5.74 -17.58
CA ARG A 77 -7.43 5.83 -18.41
C ARG A 77 -7.76 6.00 -19.89
N ALA A 78 -8.72 5.25 -20.41
CA ALA A 78 -9.18 5.37 -21.80
C ALA A 78 -9.85 6.72 -22.05
N TRP A 79 -10.70 7.20 -21.13
CA TRP A 79 -11.37 8.50 -21.26
C TRP A 79 -10.37 9.66 -21.34
N LEU A 80 -9.27 9.61 -20.56
CA LEU A 80 -8.21 10.63 -20.56
C LEU A 80 -7.50 10.80 -21.92
N GLU A 81 -7.61 9.85 -22.85
CA GLU A 81 -7.04 9.98 -24.20
C GLU A 81 -7.75 11.03 -25.05
N SER A 82 -9.02 11.29 -24.73
CA SER A 82 -9.85 12.29 -25.40
C SER A 82 -9.71 13.70 -24.81
N SER A 83 -8.86 13.86 -23.80
CA SER A 83 -8.73 15.09 -23.03
C SER A 83 -7.33 15.71 -23.09
N ASP A 84 -7.26 17.03 -22.97
CA ASP A 84 -5.98 17.74 -22.80
C ASP A 84 -5.73 18.03 -21.31
N CYS A 85 -6.74 18.57 -20.62
CA CYS A 85 -6.61 19.03 -19.24
C CYS A 85 -7.91 18.79 -18.45
N VAL A 86 -7.80 18.11 -17.31
CA VAL A 86 -8.96 17.70 -16.52
C VAL A 86 -8.93 18.35 -15.15
N THR A 87 -10.10 18.78 -14.69
CA THR A 87 -10.33 19.16 -13.31
C THR A 87 -10.78 17.94 -12.53
N VAL A 88 -10.07 17.63 -11.45
CA VAL A 88 -10.34 16.49 -10.59
C VAL A 88 -10.94 16.98 -9.28
N GLU A 89 -12.10 16.44 -8.95
CA GLU A 89 -12.81 16.72 -7.72
C GLU A 89 -13.13 15.41 -6.97
N HIS A 90 -12.77 15.36 -5.69
CA HIS A 90 -13.23 14.32 -4.79
C HIS A 90 -14.55 14.76 -4.18
N VAL A 91 -15.62 14.03 -4.45
CA VAL A 91 -16.97 14.34 -3.97
C VAL A 91 -17.54 13.17 -3.19
N THR A 92 -18.36 13.48 -2.20
CA THR A 92 -19.18 12.51 -1.49
C THR A 92 -20.63 12.72 -1.90
N ARG A 93 -21.25 11.74 -2.54
CA ARG A 93 -22.66 11.77 -2.94
C ARG A 93 -23.36 10.54 -2.39
N ASP A 94 -24.49 10.74 -1.72
CA ASP A 94 -25.29 9.68 -1.10
C ASP A 94 -24.50 8.77 -0.15
N GLY A 95 -23.49 9.34 0.54
CA GLY A 95 -22.60 8.60 1.45
C GLY A 95 -21.47 7.82 0.75
N HIS A 96 -21.39 7.88 -0.59
CA HIS A 96 -20.35 7.23 -1.37
C HIS A 96 -19.29 8.23 -1.84
N GLN A 97 -18.01 7.88 -1.68
CA GLN A 97 -16.91 8.65 -2.24
C GLN A 97 -16.78 8.37 -3.74
N MET A 98 -16.45 9.39 -4.52
CA MET A 98 -16.19 9.26 -5.95
C MET A 98 -15.25 10.37 -6.41
N LEU A 99 -14.55 10.11 -7.52
CA LEU A 99 -13.78 11.12 -8.23
C LEU A 99 -14.55 11.56 -9.46
N SER A 100 -14.85 12.85 -9.52
CA SER A 100 -15.43 13.51 -10.68
C SER A 100 -14.32 14.18 -11.46
N LEU A 101 -14.17 13.82 -12.73
CA LEU A 101 -13.23 14.46 -13.65
C LEU A 101 -13.99 15.17 -14.75
N THR A 102 -13.66 16.45 -14.98
CA THR A 102 -14.35 17.31 -15.93
C THR A 102 -13.39 18.03 -16.87
N GLU A 103 -13.79 18.14 -18.13
CA GLU A 103 -13.17 19.00 -19.14
C GLU A 103 -14.26 19.61 -20.02
N GLY A 104 -14.51 20.91 -19.86
CA GLY A 104 -15.63 21.57 -20.53
C GLY A 104 -16.97 20.93 -20.17
N VAL A 105 -17.65 20.36 -21.17
CA VAL A 105 -18.94 19.65 -21.00
C VAL A 105 -18.76 18.16 -20.77
N ALA A 106 -17.56 17.61 -20.98
CA ALA A 106 -17.29 16.20 -20.78
C ALA A 106 -17.03 15.92 -19.29
N GLN A 107 -17.62 14.83 -18.79
CA GLN A 107 -17.43 14.39 -17.42
C GLN A 107 -17.38 12.87 -17.36
N ILE A 108 -16.45 12.35 -16.57
CA ILE A 108 -16.47 10.97 -16.10
C ILE A 108 -16.48 11.00 -14.57
N THR A 109 -17.24 10.08 -13.96
CA THR A 109 -17.23 9.87 -12.52
C THR A 109 -16.82 8.44 -12.26
N VAL A 110 -15.78 8.25 -11.45
CA VAL A 110 -15.36 6.92 -10.98
C VAL A 110 -15.70 6.76 -9.51
N PRO A 111 -16.48 5.72 -9.15
CA PRO A 111 -16.83 5.48 -7.76
C PRO A 111 -15.63 4.97 -6.97
N ALA A 112 -15.61 5.25 -5.67
CA ALA A 112 -14.69 4.58 -4.77
C ALA A 112 -15.07 3.09 -4.66
N ALA A 113 -14.10 2.19 -4.79
CA ALA A 113 -14.26 0.78 -4.54
C ALA A 113 -14.48 0.55 -3.03
N SER A 114 -15.74 0.56 -2.60
CA SER A 114 -16.14 0.49 -1.18
C SER A 114 -15.74 -0.82 -0.49
N HIS A 115 -15.50 -1.88 -1.27
CA HIS A 115 -15.03 -3.17 -0.80
C HIS A 115 -13.52 -3.18 -0.49
N VAL A 116 -12.76 -2.21 -1.02
CA VAL A 116 -11.32 -2.06 -0.81
C VAL A 116 -11.07 -1.10 0.35
N GLY A 117 -10.27 -1.52 1.33
CA GLY A 117 -9.88 -0.65 2.44
C GLY A 117 -9.05 0.56 2.00
N ARG A 118 -8.55 1.36 2.96
CA ARG A 118 -7.42 2.29 2.71
C ARG A 118 -6.05 1.62 2.84
N LEU A 119 -5.32 1.46 1.73
CA LEU A 119 -3.99 0.81 1.73
C LEU A 119 -2.98 1.74 2.43
N PRO A 120 -2.34 1.33 3.54
CA PRO A 120 -1.37 2.18 4.25
C PRO A 120 0.00 2.19 3.55
N TRP A 121 0.02 2.39 2.23
CA TRP A 121 1.21 2.24 1.37
C TRP A 121 2.38 3.12 1.81
N ARG A 122 2.13 4.32 2.35
CA ARG A 122 3.18 5.20 2.88
C ARG A 122 3.90 4.59 4.09
N ALA A 123 3.18 3.91 4.97
CA ALA A 123 3.77 3.23 6.12
C ALA A 123 4.61 2.04 5.64
N LEU A 124 4.10 1.26 4.68
CA LEU A 124 4.83 0.15 4.08
C LEU A 124 6.15 0.61 3.43
N LEU A 125 6.11 1.66 2.63
CA LEU A 125 7.33 2.21 2.00
C LEU A 125 8.30 2.81 3.01
N ARG A 126 7.83 3.41 4.11
CA ARG A 126 8.73 3.89 5.17
C ARG A 126 9.54 2.76 5.80
N LEU A 127 8.89 1.64 6.13
CA LEU A 127 9.57 0.46 6.68
C LEU A 127 10.69 -0.04 5.76
N VAL A 128 10.41 -0.05 4.46
CA VAL A 128 11.33 -0.45 3.39
C VAL A 128 12.49 0.54 3.23
N LEU A 129 12.19 1.84 3.22
CA LEU A 129 13.20 2.90 3.14
C LEU A 129 14.08 2.98 4.40
N ASP A 130 13.56 2.63 5.56
CA ASP A 130 14.34 2.51 6.79
C ASP A 130 15.24 1.28 6.77
N ALA A 131 14.78 0.16 6.17
CA ALA A 131 15.60 -1.03 5.96
C ALA A 131 16.79 -0.79 5.01
N ARG A 132 16.67 0.16 4.06
CA ARG A 132 17.77 0.59 3.18
C ARG A 132 19.02 1.06 3.94
N LYS A 133 18.84 1.58 5.17
CA LYS A 133 19.94 2.07 6.00
C LYS A 133 20.63 0.98 6.82
N ARG A 134 20.18 -0.28 6.72
CA ARG A 134 20.75 -1.41 7.48
C ARG A 134 21.76 -2.20 6.65
N PRO A 135 22.90 -2.66 7.22
CA PRO A 135 23.98 -3.33 6.49
C PRO A 135 23.63 -4.69 5.84
N LEU A 136 22.45 -5.24 6.13
CA LEU A 136 22.02 -6.58 5.69
C LEU A 136 21.78 -6.71 4.17
N ALA A 137 21.85 -5.61 3.42
CA ALA A 137 21.61 -5.55 1.99
C ALA A 137 22.89 -5.49 1.13
N GLU A 138 24.07 -5.28 1.75
CA GLU A 138 25.32 -5.16 0.99
C GLU A 138 25.74 -6.52 0.41
N GLY A 139 25.86 -6.59 -0.92
CA GLY A 139 26.48 -7.72 -1.63
C GLY A 139 25.56 -8.86 -2.08
N ARG A 140 24.24 -8.81 -1.81
CA ARG A 140 23.30 -9.81 -2.36
C ARG A 140 22.83 -9.42 -3.77
N PRO A 141 22.94 -10.31 -4.77
CA PRO A 141 22.42 -10.04 -6.10
C PRO A 141 20.89 -9.91 -6.05
N VAL A 142 20.37 -8.95 -6.81
CA VAL A 142 18.93 -8.87 -7.09
C VAL A 142 18.59 -10.01 -8.04
N GLN A 143 17.64 -10.86 -7.67
CA GLN A 143 17.11 -11.92 -8.52
C GLN A 143 15.66 -11.60 -8.86
N LEU A 144 15.41 -11.33 -10.14
CA LEU A 144 14.09 -11.11 -10.71
C LEU A 144 13.92 -12.06 -11.88
N SER A 145 12.75 -12.68 -11.98
CA SER A 145 12.37 -13.44 -13.15
C SER A 145 12.10 -12.52 -14.35
N ALA A 146 11.99 -13.08 -15.55
CA ALA A 146 11.57 -12.33 -16.72
C ALA A 146 10.18 -11.71 -16.53
N ASP A 147 9.27 -12.45 -15.89
CA ASP A 147 7.91 -11.98 -15.58
C ASP A 147 7.94 -10.82 -14.58
N ASP A 148 8.79 -10.89 -13.54
CA ASP A 148 8.96 -9.75 -12.62
C ASP A 148 9.51 -8.53 -13.35
N LEU A 149 10.51 -8.70 -14.22
CA LEU A 149 11.08 -7.60 -15.00
C LEU A 149 10.05 -6.96 -15.93
N ALA A 150 9.14 -7.75 -16.51
CA ALA A 150 8.06 -7.24 -17.35
C ALA A 150 7.11 -6.31 -16.58
N LEU A 151 6.83 -6.59 -15.29
CA LEU A 151 6.00 -5.71 -14.45
C LEU A 151 6.60 -4.31 -14.30
N TRP A 152 7.93 -4.22 -14.20
CA TRP A 152 8.65 -2.97 -13.99
C TRP A 152 8.93 -2.21 -15.29
N GLY A 153 8.61 -2.77 -16.46
CA GLY A 153 8.90 -2.15 -17.76
C GLY A 153 8.29 -0.75 -17.93
N SER A 154 7.12 -0.52 -17.35
CA SER A 154 6.43 0.78 -17.40
C SER A 154 7.01 1.82 -16.45
N ALA A 155 7.85 1.45 -15.47
CA ALA A 155 8.39 2.36 -14.46
C ALA A 155 9.21 3.51 -15.07
N GLY A 156 10.03 3.19 -16.08
CA GLY A 156 10.91 4.12 -16.79
C GLY A 156 10.35 4.58 -18.15
N ALA A 157 9.03 4.58 -18.35
CA ALA A 157 8.42 4.88 -19.65
C ALA A 157 8.73 6.29 -20.18
N GLY A 158 9.27 7.20 -19.36
CA GLY A 158 9.78 8.52 -19.78
C GLY A 158 11.24 8.53 -20.24
N GLY A 159 11.88 7.35 -20.35
CA GLY A 159 13.30 7.21 -20.68
C GLY A 159 14.23 7.23 -19.45
N GLU A 160 13.68 7.19 -18.24
CA GLU A 160 14.46 7.11 -17.01
C GLU A 160 15.08 5.73 -16.82
N ALA A 161 16.31 5.67 -16.30
CA ALA A 161 16.91 4.41 -15.89
C ALA A 161 16.14 3.80 -14.72
N ILE A 162 15.87 2.50 -14.81
CA ILE A 162 15.26 1.73 -13.72
C ILE A 162 16.39 1.18 -12.86
N GLU A 163 16.42 1.59 -11.60
CA GLU A 163 17.37 1.10 -10.61
C GLU A 163 16.72 0.03 -9.73
N PHE A 164 17.43 -1.08 -9.56
CA PHE A 164 17.07 -2.16 -8.66
C PHE A 164 18.06 -2.23 -7.51
N ARG A 165 17.56 -2.15 -6.28
CA ARG A 165 18.39 -2.20 -5.07
C ARG A 165 17.89 -3.29 -4.15
N SER A 166 18.76 -4.25 -3.83
CA SER A 166 18.47 -5.27 -2.83
C SER A 166 18.22 -4.62 -1.47
N LEU A 167 17.24 -5.13 -0.74
CA LEU A 167 16.97 -4.86 0.67
C LEU A 167 17.18 -6.13 1.52
N GLY A 168 17.97 -7.07 1.00
CA GLY A 168 18.18 -8.37 1.60
C GLY A 168 16.88 -9.18 1.65
N PRO A 169 16.49 -9.71 2.82
CA PRO A 169 15.31 -10.58 2.92
C PRO A 169 13.99 -9.85 2.64
N VAL A 170 13.93 -8.52 2.81
CA VAL A 170 12.69 -7.72 2.62
C VAL A 170 12.28 -7.66 1.14
N GLY A 171 13.22 -7.80 0.21
CA GLY A 171 12.97 -7.77 -1.22
C GLY A 171 13.86 -6.79 -1.98
N THR A 172 13.32 -6.22 -3.05
CA THR A 172 14.01 -5.31 -3.96
C THR A 172 13.26 -3.99 -4.05
N LEU A 173 13.96 -2.89 -3.77
CA LEU A 173 13.49 -1.55 -4.05
C LEU A 173 13.69 -1.26 -5.54
N VAL A 174 12.65 -0.78 -6.21
CA VAL A 174 12.69 -0.38 -7.61
C VAL A 174 12.46 1.13 -7.69
N THR A 175 13.29 1.86 -8.40
CA THR A 175 13.11 3.32 -8.60
C THR A 175 13.32 3.69 -10.05
N ALA A 176 12.56 4.66 -10.54
CA ALA A 176 12.75 5.25 -11.86
C ALA A 176 12.53 6.76 -11.78
N GLY A 177 13.60 7.52 -12.00
CA GLY A 177 13.60 8.98 -11.84
C GLY A 177 13.13 9.43 -10.45
N GLY A 178 12.55 10.64 -10.39
CA GLY A 178 12.05 11.23 -9.15
C GLY A 178 10.61 10.85 -8.80
N ASP A 179 9.87 10.21 -9.71
CA ASP A 179 8.42 10.14 -9.66
C ASP A 179 7.85 8.71 -9.61
N PHE A 180 8.73 7.72 -9.48
CA PHE A 180 8.34 6.32 -9.34
C PHE A 180 9.12 5.63 -8.22
N LEU A 181 8.40 4.86 -7.41
CA LEU A 181 8.95 4.04 -6.35
C LEU A 181 8.17 2.72 -6.27
N GLY A 182 8.90 1.61 -6.33
CA GLY A 182 8.36 0.26 -6.29
C GLY A 182 9.05 -0.61 -5.25
N LEU A 183 8.36 -1.66 -4.84
CA LEU A 183 8.86 -2.73 -3.99
C LEU A 183 8.47 -4.06 -4.61
N GLN A 184 9.43 -4.96 -4.77
CA GLN A 184 9.24 -6.36 -5.11
C GLN A 184 9.59 -7.22 -3.89
N THR A 185 8.68 -8.08 -3.42
CA THR A 185 9.00 -9.09 -2.40
C THR A 185 9.60 -10.36 -3.03
N PRO A 186 10.47 -11.09 -2.30
CA PRO A 186 11.08 -12.30 -2.82
C PRO A 186 10.06 -13.43 -3.02
N HIS A 187 10.37 -14.39 -3.89
CA HIS A 187 9.50 -15.55 -4.16
C HIS A 187 9.35 -16.49 -2.97
N SER A 188 10.41 -16.61 -2.14
CA SER A 188 10.45 -17.43 -0.93
C SER A 188 10.19 -16.61 0.33
N TRP A 189 9.36 -15.57 0.22
CA TRP A 189 8.99 -14.74 1.36
C TRP A 189 7.89 -15.43 2.17
N ASP A 190 8.24 -15.96 3.33
CA ASP A 190 7.30 -16.49 4.33
C ASP A 190 6.66 -15.37 5.20
N GLY A 191 6.92 -14.11 4.87
CA GLY A 191 6.25 -12.97 5.49
C GLY A 191 4.95 -12.61 4.76
N PRO A 192 4.17 -11.63 5.26
CA PRO A 192 2.93 -11.24 4.61
C PRO A 192 3.20 -10.71 3.20
N THR A 193 2.53 -11.31 2.21
CA THR A 193 2.41 -10.85 0.81
C THR A 193 1.90 -9.40 0.83
N PRO A 194 2.51 -8.44 0.11
CA PRO A 194 1.98 -7.09 -0.03
C PRO A 194 0.51 -7.12 -0.48
N GLY A 195 -0.41 -6.84 0.45
CA GLY A 195 -1.85 -6.83 0.21
C GLY A 195 -2.59 -8.15 0.44
N SER A 196 -1.93 -9.31 0.60
CA SER A 196 -2.62 -10.49 1.15
C SER A 196 -2.85 -10.29 2.65
N GLY A 197 -4.05 -10.67 3.10
CA GLY A 197 -4.47 -10.50 4.48
C GLY A 197 -5.01 -9.11 4.83
N TRP A 198 -5.06 -8.13 3.91
CA TRP A 198 -5.54 -6.78 4.24
C TRP A 198 -7.07 -6.61 4.15
N ALA A 199 -7.71 -7.18 3.13
CA ALA A 199 -9.16 -7.34 3.08
C ALA A 199 -9.64 -8.30 4.17
N SER A 200 -8.89 -9.39 4.41
CA SER A 200 -9.09 -10.27 5.56
C SER A 200 -8.97 -9.48 6.86
N SER A 201 -7.96 -8.62 7.03
CA SER A 201 -7.73 -7.84 8.26
C SER A 201 -8.90 -6.94 8.66
N LEU A 202 -9.70 -6.48 7.71
CA LEU A 202 -10.90 -5.69 7.98
C LEU A 202 -12.09 -6.55 8.46
N ARG A 203 -12.12 -7.85 8.15
CA ARG A 203 -13.09 -8.84 8.67
C ARG A 203 -12.56 -9.64 9.89
N THR A 204 -11.26 -9.85 10.00
CA THR A 204 -10.63 -10.87 10.88
C THR A 204 -9.95 -10.30 12.12
N ARG A 205 -10.33 -9.10 12.59
CA ARG A 205 -9.78 -8.55 13.84
C ARG A 205 -8.25 -8.27 13.81
N LEU A 206 -7.62 -8.15 12.63
CA LEU A 206 -6.19 -7.84 12.49
C LEU A 206 -5.94 -6.32 12.34
N PHE A 207 -4.80 -5.84 12.81
CA PHE A 207 -4.30 -4.48 12.60
C PHE A 207 -2.77 -4.42 12.54
N LEU A 208 -2.23 -3.38 11.91
CA LEU A 208 -0.79 -3.16 11.78
C LEU A 208 -0.30 -2.19 12.85
N PHE A 209 0.72 -2.55 13.61
CA PHE A 209 1.40 -1.64 14.53
C PHE A 209 2.93 -1.75 14.41
N ALA A 210 3.60 -0.61 14.19
CA ALA A 210 5.05 -0.52 14.05
C ALA A 210 5.66 -1.54 13.07
N GLY A 211 4.93 -1.88 11.99
CA GLY A 211 5.35 -2.86 10.98
C GLY A 211 5.05 -4.32 11.32
N ASN A 212 4.42 -4.61 12.45
CA ASN A 212 3.97 -5.96 12.83
C ASN A 212 2.46 -6.11 12.66
N LEU A 213 2.02 -7.20 12.05
CA LEU A 213 0.62 -7.54 11.94
C LEU A 213 0.16 -8.25 13.22
N LEU A 214 -0.85 -7.70 13.86
CA LEU A 214 -1.37 -8.15 15.15
C LEU A 214 -2.85 -8.50 15.03
N GLU A 215 -3.30 -9.53 15.75
CA GLU A 215 -4.67 -10.05 15.73
C GLU A 215 -5.32 -9.88 17.10
N VAL A 216 -6.49 -9.25 17.13
CA VAL A 216 -7.29 -9.15 18.36
C VAL A 216 -7.77 -10.55 18.75
N GLY A 217 -7.37 -10.99 19.94
CA GLY A 217 -7.64 -12.30 20.51
C GLY A 217 -6.46 -13.27 20.44
N ALA A 218 -5.43 -12.99 19.63
CA ALA A 218 -4.27 -13.88 19.52
C ALA A 218 -3.26 -13.68 20.66
N ARG A 219 -2.48 -14.73 20.91
CA ARG A 219 -1.40 -14.77 21.91
C ARG A 219 -0.05 -14.52 21.26
N TYR A 220 0.80 -13.76 21.95
CA TYR A 220 2.13 -13.38 21.51
C TYR A 220 3.15 -13.56 22.62
N GLY A 221 4.28 -14.18 22.33
CA GLY A 221 5.40 -14.31 23.25
C GLY A 221 6.43 -13.21 23.00
N ASP A 222 6.97 -12.63 24.06
CA ASP A 222 8.15 -11.77 23.98
C ASP A 222 9.46 -12.54 24.25
N ILE A 223 10.61 -11.87 24.11
CA ILE A 223 11.93 -12.49 24.32
C ILE A 223 12.16 -12.96 25.77
N THR A 224 11.39 -12.45 26.72
CA THR A 224 11.46 -12.85 28.14
C THR A 224 10.62 -14.10 28.42
N GLY A 225 9.87 -14.58 27.43
CA GLY A 225 8.97 -15.71 27.55
C GLY A 225 7.59 -15.33 28.10
N THR A 226 7.30 -14.04 28.26
CA THR A 226 5.98 -13.58 28.73
C THR A 226 4.98 -13.59 27.58
N ALA A 227 3.80 -14.17 27.82
CA ALA A 227 2.70 -14.19 26.88
C ALA A 227 1.78 -12.97 27.04
N TRP A 228 1.39 -12.41 25.90
CA TRP A 228 0.60 -11.19 25.74
C TRP A 228 -0.58 -11.44 24.81
N VAL A 229 -1.73 -10.88 25.15
CA VAL A 229 -2.96 -10.95 24.34
C VAL A 229 -3.33 -9.55 23.89
N VAL A 230 -3.77 -9.44 22.65
CA VAL A 230 -4.34 -8.22 22.10
C VAL A 230 -5.86 -8.24 22.38
N PRO A 231 -6.38 -7.47 23.34
CA PRO A 231 -7.77 -7.59 23.78
C PRO A 231 -8.76 -6.91 22.84
N ALA A 232 -8.33 -5.83 22.18
CA ALA A 232 -9.17 -5.02 21.31
C ALA A 232 -8.32 -4.29 20.25
N ARG A 233 -8.98 -3.86 19.18
CA ARG A 233 -8.36 -3.03 18.15
C ARG A 233 -8.26 -1.60 18.68
N PRO A 234 -7.10 -0.91 18.51
CA PRO A 234 -6.97 0.49 18.93
C PRO A 234 -7.85 1.42 18.09
N GLY A 235 -8.29 2.54 18.68
CA GLY A 235 -8.92 3.63 17.94
C GLY A 235 -7.93 4.37 17.01
N PRO A 236 -8.43 5.23 16.11
CA PRO A 236 -7.56 6.02 15.23
C PRO A 236 -6.58 6.89 16.02
N GLY A 237 -5.27 6.68 15.82
CA GLY A 237 -4.21 7.42 16.51
C GLY A 237 -3.90 6.93 17.93
N GLU A 238 -4.60 5.89 18.40
CA GLU A 238 -4.34 5.28 19.70
C GLU A 238 -3.30 4.17 19.60
N GLU A 239 -2.56 3.99 20.68
CA GLU A 239 -1.60 2.91 20.81
C GLU A 239 -2.30 1.61 21.25
N PRO A 240 -2.02 0.46 20.62
CA PRO A 240 -2.52 -0.82 21.07
C PRO A 240 -2.10 -1.12 22.52
N THR A 241 -3.03 -1.63 23.31
CA THR A 241 -2.76 -2.15 24.65
C THR A 241 -2.70 -3.68 24.59
N LEU A 242 -1.71 -4.28 25.24
CA LEU A 242 -1.55 -5.72 25.41
C LEU A 242 -1.81 -6.11 26.85
N VAL A 243 -2.46 -7.24 27.06
CA VAL A 243 -2.75 -7.79 28.38
C VAL A 243 -1.88 -9.03 28.59
N SER A 244 -1.16 -9.11 29.71
CA SER A 244 -0.37 -10.30 30.02
C SER A 244 -1.30 -11.49 30.27
N ALA A 245 -1.00 -12.62 29.63
CA ALA A 245 -1.68 -13.89 29.86
C ALA A 245 -1.12 -14.63 31.09
N ASP A 246 0.10 -14.31 31.51
CA ASP A 246 0.82 -14.99 32.60
C ASP A 246 0.71 -14.25 33.94
N CYS A 247 0.47 -12.93 33.90
CA CYS A 247 0.28 -12.10 35.08
C CYS A 247 -1.12 -11.48 35.07
N ALA A 248 -1.97 -11.91 35.99
CA ALA A 248 -3.32 -11.39 36.10
C ALA A 248 -3.31 -9.86 36.27
N ALA A 249 -4.08 -9.16 35.42
CA ALA A 249 -4.35 -7.72 35.45
C ALA A 249 -3.21 -6.76 35.02
N VAL A 250 -2.14 -7.24 34.35
CA VAL A 250 -1.14 -6.34 33.75
C VAL A 250 -1.54 -6.00 32.31
N ALA A 251 -1.93 -4.75 32.07
CA ALA A 251 -2.20 -4.19 30.75
C ALA A 251 -1.20 -3.08 30.44
N LEU A 252 -0.46 -3.20 29.34
CA LEU A 252 0.60 -2.26 28.94
C LEU A 252 0.43 -1.82 27.49
N PRO A 253 0.78 -0.56 27.16
CA PRO A 253 0.95 -0.15 25.77
C PRO A 253 2.00 -1.00 25.07
N ILE A 254 1.76 -1.32 23.81
CA ILE A 254 2.65 -2.20 23.03
C ILE A 254 4.09 -1.66 22.92
N SER A 255 4.31 -0.34 22.92
CA SER A 255 5.67 0.23 22.95
C SER A 255 6.41 -0.13 24.23
N LYS A 256 5.72 -0.25 25.37
CA LYS A 256 6.33 -0.68 26.64
C LYS A 256 6.67 -2.16 26.61
N VAL A 257 5.79 -2.98 26.05
CA VAL A 257 6.06 -4.41 25.85
C VAL A 257 7.24 -4.61 24.90
N LEU A 258 7.31 -3.87 23.80
CA LEU A 258 8.42 -3.95 22.84
C LEU A 258 9.72 -3.35 23.39
N ALA A 259 9.67 -2.34 24.25
CA ALA A 259 10.86 -1.77 24.88
C ALA A 259 11.57 -2.77 25.81
N VAL A 260 10.80 -3.62 26.50
CA VAL A 260 11.32 -4.63 27.43
C VAL A 260 11.58 -5.95 26.70
N GLY A 261 10.60 -6.41 25.93
CA GLY A 261 10.54 -7.71 25.27
C GLY A 261 11.16 -7.77 23.88
N LYS A 262 11.59 -6.62 23.32
CA LYS A 262 12.24 -6.40 22.00
C LYS A 262 11.40 -6.76 20.76
N PHE A 263 10.64 -7.85 20.78
CA PHE A 263 9.76 -8.29 19.69
C PHE A 263 8.60 -9.12 20.22
N LEU A 264 7.59 -9.34 19.39
CA LEU A 264 6.45 -10.21 19.68
C LEU A 264 6.36 -11.29 18.60
N ILE A 265 6.39 -12.56 19.01
CA ILE A 265 6.18 -13.72 18.13
C ILE A 265 4.79 -14.26 18.40
N ARG A 266 3.98 -14.46 17.36
CA ARG A 266 2.67 -15.12 17.50
C ARG A 266 2.88 -16.54 18.02
N LEU A 267 2.21 -16.87 19.12
CA LEU A 267 2.20 -18.23 19.66
C LEU A 267 1.12 -19.04 18.94
N PRO A 268 1.32 -20.37 18.78
CA PRO A 268 0.25 -21.25 18.32
C PRO A 268 -0.90 -21.23 19.33
N ASP A 269 -2.14 -21.36 18.82
CA ASP A 269 -3.35 -21.42 19.65
C ASP A 269 -3.36 -22.66 20.55
#